data_AF-A0A7X8UAJ4-F1
#
_entry.id   AF-A0A7X8UAJ4-F1
#
_cell.length_a   1.000
_cell.length_b   1.000
_cell.length_c   1.000
_cell.angle_alpha   90.00
_cell.angle_beta   90.00
_cell.angle_gamma   90.00
#
_symmetry.space_group_name_H-M   'P 1'
#
loop_
_entity.id
_entity.type
_entity.pdbx_description
1 polymer ?
#
loop_
_entity_poly.entity_id
_entity_poly.type
_entity_poly.pdbx_seq_one_letter_code
_entity_poly.pdbx_strand_id
1 'polypeptide(L)'
;HLGVVPAIIATLIFAMPPVIRLTDLGIKSVPTELEELGKSFGSTFWQMLIKIELPVARPTIMAGINQCIMLSLSMVVIAAMIGAKGLGGEVWRAIQRLDSGNGFEAGLALVIIAIVLDRITQSFGSKEYK
;
A
#
# COMPACT_ATOMS: atom_id res chain seq x y z
N HIS A 1 -20.62 18.85 -6.21
CA HIS A 1 -19.25 18.70 -5.67
C HIS A 1 -19.21 17.57 -4.64
N LEU A 2 -19.44 16.32 -5.06
CA LEU A 2 -19.05 15.18 -4.23
C LEU A 2 -17.52 15.20 -4.22
N GLY A 3 -16.93 15.79 -3.19
CA GLY A 3 -15.56 16.30 -3.23
C GLY A 3 -14.48 15.22 -3.34
N VAL A 4 -13.23 15.68 -3.44
CA VAL A 4 -12.02 14.84 -3.35
C VAL A 4 -12.00 14.01 -2.04
N VAL A 5 -12.61 14.54 -0.97
CA VAL A 5 -12.66 13.92 0.36
C VAL A 5 -13.38 12.55 0.35
N PRO A 6 -14.63 12.42 -0.14
CA PRO A 6 -15.29 11.12 -0.28
C PRO A 6 -14.48 10.08 -1.07
N ALA A 7 -13.79 10.51 -2.14
CA ALA A 7 -12.97 9.62 -2.95
C ALA A 7 -11.74 9.11 -2.18
N ILE A 8 -11.08 9.96 -1.40
CA ILE A 8 -9.97 9.55 -0.52
C ILE A 8 -10.45 8.55 0.53
N ILE A 9 -11.59 8.82 1.18
CA ILE A 9 -12.13 7.93 2.22
C ILE A 9 -12.51 6.57 1.62
N ALA A 10 -13.18 6.55 0.46
CA ALA A 10 -13.52 5.30 -0.23
C ALA A 10 -12.26 4.50 -0.61
N THR A 11 -11.22 5.19 -1.11
CA THR A 11 -9.93 4.58 -1.44
C THR A 11 -9.27 3.98 -0.22
N LEU A 12 -9.26 4.71 0.90
CA LEU A 12 -8.69 4.23 2.16
C LEU A 12 -9.40 2.97 2.65
N ILE A 13 -10.74 2.98 2.71
CA ILE A 13 -11.53 1.82 3.14
C ILE A 13 -11.27 0.62 2.22
N PHE A 14 -11.17 0.84 0.92
CA PHE A 14 -10.91 -0.21 -0.06
C PHE A 14 -9.50 -0.82 0.05
N ALA A 15 -8.48 0.01 0.29
CA ALA A 15 -7.08 -0.41 0.31
C ALA A 15 -6.58 -0.89 1.69
N MET A 16 -7.34 -0.64 2.76
CA MET A 16 -6.97 -0.99 4.15
C MET A 16 -6.88 -2.51 4.46
N PRO A 17 -7.75 -3.40 3.94
CA PRO A 17 -7.74 -4.81 4.31
C PRO A 17 -6.39 -5.54 4.18
N PRO A 18 -5.63 -5.43 3.07
CA PRO A 18 -4.36 -6.13 2.93
C PRO A 18 -3.30 -5.67 3.92
N VAL A 19 -3.19 -4.37 4.22
CA VAL A 19 -2.18 -3.87 5.16
C VAL A 19 -2.47 -4.36 6.58
N ILE A 20 -3.73 -4.38 7.01
CA ILE A 20 -4.12 -4.94 8.32
C ILE A 20 -3.82 -6.44 8.37
N ARG A 21 -4.25 -7.18 7.35
CA ARG A 21 -4.09 -8.63 7.32
C ARG A 21 -2.63 -9.06 7.32
N LEU A 22 -1.79 -8.42 6.51
CA LEU A 22 -0.37 -8.76 6.42
C LEU A 22 0.43 -8.25 7.63
N THR A 23 -0.04 -7.22 8.32
CA THR A 23 0.52 -6.85 9.63
C THR A 23 0.20 -7.88 10.70
N ASP A 24 -1.05 -8.32 10.81
CA ASP A 24 -1.46 -9.38 11.74
C ASP A 24 -0.71 -10.69 11.48
N LEU A 25 -0.62 -11.09 10.21
CA LEU A 25 0.15 -12.27 9.80
C LEU A 25 1.65 -12.10 10.09
N GLY A 26 2.21 -10.92 9.84
CA GLY A 26 3.61 -10.63 10.10
C GLY A 26 3.96 -10.77 11.58
N ILE A 27 3.16 -10.19 12.47
CA ILE A 27 3.37 -10.28 13.93
C ILE A 27 3.21 -11.73 14.40
N LYS A 28 2.17 -12.44 13.95
CA LYS A 28 1.96 -13.86 14.31
C LYS A 28 3.00 -14.81 13.74
N SER A 29 3.75 -14.41 12.72
CA SER A 29 4.82 -15.21 12.12
C SER A 29 6.16 -15.12 12.86
N VAL A 30 6.25 -14.26 13.88
CA VAL A 30 7.45 -14.13 14.71
C VAL A 30 7.66 -15.45 15.49
N PRO A 31 8.84 -16.08 15.39
CA PRO A 31 9.14 -17.30 16.14
C PRO A 31 8.98 -17.09 17.64
N THR A 32 8.27 -18.01 18.31
CA THR A 32 8.06 -17.97 19.76
C THR A 32 9.36 -17.97 20.55
N GLU A 33 10.41 -18.60 20.00
CA GLU A 33 11.76 -18.61 20.58
C GLU A 33 12.32 -17.18 20.77
N LEU A 34 12.12 -16.28 19.79
CA LEU A 34 12.57 -14.89 19.90
C LEU A 34 11.79 -14.11 20.96
N GLU A 35 10.50 -14.40 21.09
CA GLU A 35 9.68 -13.80 22.15
C GLU A 35 10.08 -14.30 23.54
N GLU A 36 10.31 -15.61 23.70
CA GLU A 36 10.74 -16.21 24.96
C GLU A 36 12.11 -15.65 25.37
N LEU A 37 13.05 -15.57 24.44
CA LEU A 37 14.35 -14.93 24.67
C LEU A 37 14.17 -13.48 25.13
N GLY A 38 13.40 -12.66 24.41
CA GLY A 38 13.18 -11.27 24.79
C GLY A 38 12.55 -11.13 26.17
N LYS A 39 11.61 -12.02 26.54
CA LYS A 39 11.01 -12.10 27.88
C LYS A 39 12.04 -12.51 28.95
N SER A 40 12.90 -13.49 28.66
CA SER A 40 13.99 -13.90 29.55
C SER A 40 15.02 -12.79 29.81
N PHE A 41 15.25 -11.91 28.82
CA PHE A 41 16.07 -10.71 28.97
C PHE A 41 15.34 -9.52 29.63
N GLY A 42 14.08 -9.69 30.05
CA GLY A 42 13.30 -8.65 30.75
C GLY A 42 12.76 -7.55 29.84
N SER A 43 12.54 -7.84 28.56
CA SER A 43 12.00 -6.85 27.61
C SER A 43 10.57 -6.46 27.96
N THR A 44 10.28 -5.17 27.96
CA THR A 44 8.90 -4.67 28.09
C THR A 44 8.11 -4.92 26.80
N PHE A 45 6.78 -4.85 26.86
CA PHE A 45 5.92 -5.01 25.68
C PHE A 45 6.34 -4.11 24.49
N TRP A 46 6.60 -2.83 24.75
CA TRP A 46 7.03 -1.89 23.70
C TRP A 46 8.43 -2.20 23.17
N GLN A 47 9.33 -2.71 24.01
CA GLN A 47 10.66 -3.14 23.57
C GLN A 47 10.56 -4.40 22.71
N MET A 48 9.73 -5.36 23.10
CA MET A 48 9.45 -6.57 22.31
C MET A 48 8.89 -6.20 20.94
N LEU A 49 7.83 -5.39 20.92
CA LEU A 49 7.16 -4.98 19.69
C LEU A 49 8.12 -4.25 18.74
N ILE A 50 8.83 -3.22 19.23
CA ILE A 50 9.62 -2.34 18.35
C ILE A 50 10.96 -2.95 17.96
N LYS A 51 11.60 -3.74 18.84
CA LYS A 51 12.96 -4.25 18.60
C LYS A 51 13.00 -5.68 18.08
N ILE A 52 11.94 -6.47 18.27
CA ILE A 52 11.91 -7.88 17.87
C ILE A 52 10.78 -8.12 16.87
N GLU A 53 9.53 -7.91 17.27
CA GLU A 53 8.38 -8.29 16.43
C GLU A 53 8.31 -7.47 15.13
N LEU A 54 8.34 -6.13 15.20
CA LEU A 54 8.24 -5.26 14.03
C LEU A 54 9.40 -5.44 13.03
N PRO A 55 10.67 -5.54 13.45
CA PRO A 55 11.77 -5.83 12.53
C PRO A 55 11.65 -7.19 11.83
N VAL A 56 11.24 -8.23 12.55
CA VAL A 56 11.07 -9.59 12.01
C VAL A 56 9.84 -9.66 11.07
N ALA A 57 8.74 -9.02 11.44
CA ALA A 57 7.51 -8.94 10.66
C ALA A 57 7.59 -7.96 9.47
N ARG A 58 8.65 -7.15 9.39
CA ARG A 58 8.79 -6.04 8.44
C ARG A 58 8.57 -6.45 6.98
N PRO A 59 9.13 -7.56 6.46
CA PRO A 59 8.93 -7.92 5.05
C PRO A 59 7.45 -8.14 4.72
N THR A 60 6.72 -8.82 5.62
CA THR A 60 5.28 -9.10 5.47
C THR A 60 4.46 -7.81 5.55
N ILE A 61 4.76 -6.92 6.51
CA ILE A 61 4.11 -5.61 6.62
C ILE A 61 4.32 -4.78 5.35
N MET A 62 5.55 -4.77 4.81
CA MET A 62 5.88 -4.03 3.59
C MET A 62 5.17 -4.61 2.36
N ALA A 63 4.97 -5.93 2.28
CA ALA A 63 4.13 -6.52 1.26
C ALA A 63 2.67 -6.02 1.35
N GLY A 64 2.14 -5.84 2.57
CA GLY A 64 0.81 -5.26 2.79
C GLY A 64 0.69 -3.81 2.39
N ILE A 65 1.74 -3.01 2.67
CA ILE A 65 1.83 -1.63 2.21
C ILE A 65 1.86 -1.58 0.68
N ASN A 66 2.64 -2.45 0.03
CA ASN A 66 2.69 -2.50 -1.43
C ASN A 66 1.31 -2.80 -2.03
N GLN A 67 0.59 -3.80 -1.48
CA GLN A 67 -0.77 -4.10 -1.92
C GLN A 67 -1.74 -2.93 -1.69
N CYS A 68 -1.64 -2.24 -0.56
CA CYS A 68 -2.44 -1.04 -0.28
C CYS A 68 -2.20 0.06 -1.32
N ILE A 69 -0.94 0.31 -1.70
CA ILE A 69 -0.58 1.27 -2.75
C ILE A 69 -1.17 0.86 -4.10
N MET A 70 -1.01 -0.42 -4.48
CA MET A 70 -1.51 -0.93 -5.77
C MET A 70 -3.04 -0.88 -5.89
N LEU A 71 -3.76 -1.19 -4.81
CA LEU A 71 -5.22 -1.03 -4.75
C LEU A 71 -5.63 0.44 -4.78
N SER A 72 -4.89 1.32 -4.09
CA SER A 72 -5.17 2.76 -4.12
C SER A 72 -4.97 3.36 -5.51
N LEU A 73 -3.95 2.93 -6.23
CA LEU A 73 -3.71 3.34 -7.62
C LEU A 73 -4.86 2.88 -8.55
N SER A 74 -5.36 1.67 -8.35
CA SER A 74 -6.53 1.16 -9.08
C SER A 74 -7.76 2.07 -8.86
N MET A 75 -7.91 2.64 -7.67
CA MET A 75 -9.02 3.54 -7.33
C MET A 75 -8.89 4.95 -7.92
N VAL A 76 -7.73 5.35 -8.46
CA VAL A 76 -7.50 6.71 -9.02
C VAL A 76 -8.45 7.03 -10.17
N VAL A 77 -8.78 6.05 -11.02
CA VAL A 77 -9.72 6.23 -12.14
C VAL A 77 -11.16 6.35 -11.65
N ILE A 78 -11.54 5.54 -10.65
CA ILE A 78 -12.89 5.56 -10.05
C ILE A 78 -13.11 6.88 -9.29
N ALA A 79 -12.10 7.33 -8.54
CA ALA A 79 -12.12 8.62 -7.86
C ALA A 79 -12.37 9.79 -8.85
N ALA A 80 -11.83 9.68 -10.07
CA ALA A 80 -12.02 10.69 -11.10
C ALA A 80 -13.46 10.76 -11.63
N MET A 81 -14.22 9.66 -11.59
CA MET A 81 -15.65 9.64 -11.94
C MET A 81 -16.50 10.52 -11.02
N ILE A 82 -16.05 10.72 -9.77
CA ILE A 82 -16.74 11.51 -8.74
C ILE A 82 -16.27 12.99 -8.78
N GLY A 83 -15.32 13.32 -9.67
CA GLY A 83 -14.83 14.68 -9.88
C GLY A 83 -13.45 14.96 -9.28
N ALA A 84 -12.69 13.93 -8.90
CA ALA A 84 -11.28 14.09 -8.60
C ALA A 84 -10.50 14.51 -9.86
N LYS A 85 -9.67 15.55 -9.74
CA LYS A 85 -8.78 16.01 -10.81
C LYS A 85 -7.47 15.20 -10.80
N GLY A 86 -6.71 15.27 -11.88
CA GLY A 86 -5.42 14.60 -12.03
C GLY A 86 -5.43 13.51 -13.10
N LEU A 87 -4.44 12.61 -13.06
CA LEU A 87 -4.21 11.57 -14.07
C LEU A 87 -5.42 10.65 -14.27
N GLY A 88 -6.10 10.25 -13.20
CA GLY A 88 -7.34 9.47 -13.31
C GLY A 88 -8.44 10.20 -14.09
N GLY A 89 -8.46 11.53 -14.03
CA GLY A 89 -9.40 12.37 -14.77
C GLY A 89 -9.07 12.54 -16.24
N GLU A 90 -7.80 12.41 -16.64
CA GLU A 90 -7.42 12.34 -18.06
C GLU A 90 -7.85 11.00 -18.66
N VAL A 91 -7.59 9.88 -17.95
CA VAL A 91 -8.07 8.55 -18.34
C VAL A 91 -9.60 8.53 -18.45
N TRP A 92 -10.30 9.06 -17.45
CA TRP A 92 -11.76 9.12 -17.46
C TRP A 92 -12.30 9.96 -18.62
N ARG A 93 -11.70 11.13 -18.89
CA ARG A 93 -12.11 11.97 -20.03
C ARG A 93 -11.87 11.30 -21.38
N ALA A 94 -10.75 10.59 -21.53
CA ALA A 94 -10.46 9.83 -22.74
C ALA A 94 -11.51 8.74 -23.00
N ILE A 95 -11.92 8.00 -21.96
CA ILE A 95 -13.01 7.02 -22.03
C ILE A 95 -14.32 7.70 -22.46
N GLN A 96 -14.68 8.83 -21.83
CA GLN A 96 -15.91 9.55 -22.16
C GLN A 96 -15.94 10.11 -23.60
N ARG A 97 -14.78 10.49 -24.14
CA ARG A 97 -14.65 11.07 -25.48
C ARG A 97 -14.32 10.04 -26.57
N LEU A 98 -14.19 8.76 -26.21
CA LEU A 98 -13.69 7.70 -27.09
C LEU A 98 -12.34 8.03 -27.73
N ASP A 99 -11.54 8.84 -27.04
CA ASP A 99 -10.24 9.32 -27.48
C ASP A 99 -9.15 8.35 -27.04
N SER A 100 -8.91 7.35 -27.89
CA SER A 100 -7.99 6.25 -27.59
C SER A 100 -6.53 6.72 -27.48
N GLY A 101 -6.14 7.80 -28.18
CA GLY A 101 -4.78 8.34 -28.13
C GLY A 101 -4.47 8.90 -26.75
N ASN A 102 -5.29 9.85 -26.29
CA ASN A 102 -5.15 10.43 -24.95
C ASN A 102 -5.36 9.40 -23.84
N GLY A 103 -6.26 8.43 -24.04
CA GLY A 103 -6.50 7.34 -23.09
C GLY A 103 -5.29 6.42 -22.93
N PHE A 104 -4.61 6.11 -24.03
CA PHE A 104 -3.38 5.31 -24.01
C PHE A 104 -2.24 6.03 -23.31
N GLU A 105 -2.01 7.31 -23.64
CA GLU A 105 -0.96 8.13 -23.00
C GLU A 105 -1.18 8.22 -21.47
N ALA A 106 -2.40 8.56 -21.04
CA ALA A 106 -2.73 8.68 -19.63
C ALA A 106 -2.65 7.34 -18.89
N GLY A 107 -3.07 6.24 -19.53
CA GLY A 107 -2.93 4.88 -19.00
C GLY A 107 -1.46 4.47 -18.84
N LEU A 108 -0.62 4.77 -19.84
CA LEU A 108 0.80 4.48 -19.78
C LEU A 108 1.50 5.27 -18.66
N ALA A 109 1.15 6.54 -18.48
CA ALA A 109 1.64 7.35 -17.37
C ALA A 109 1.29 6.74 -15.99
N LEU A 110 0.06 6.24 -15.81
CA LEU A 110 -0.34 5.55 -14.58
C LEU A 110 0.44 4.24 -14.36
N VAL A 111 0.67 3.46 -15.41
CA VAL A 111 1.46 2.21 -15.32
C VAL A 111 2.90 2.51 -14.90
N ILE A 112 3.52 3.54 -15.46
CA ILE A 112 4.87 3.96 -15.09
C ILE A 112 4.92 4.35 -13.60
N ILE A 113 3.94 5.11 -13.12
CA ILE A 113 3.84 5.47 -11.70
C ILE A 113 3.69 4.22 -10.82
N ALA A 114 2.85 3.28 -11.22
CA ALA A 114 2.66 2.03 -10.49
C ALA A 114 3.97 1.23 -10.38
N ILE A 115 4.72 1.09 -11.47
CA ILE A 115 6.01 0.40 -11.50
C ILE A 115 7.04 1.10 -10.61
N VAL A 116 7.11 2.44 -10.66
CA VAL A 116 8.02 3.22 -9.83
C VAL A 116 7.69 3.06 -8.35
N LEU A 117 6.41 3.14 -7.98
CA LEU A 117 5.97 2.95 -6.59
C LEU A 117 6.21 1.53 -6.09
N ASP A 118 5.94 0.52 -6.92
CA ASP A 118 6.22 -0.88 -6.60
C ASP A 118 7.73 -1.11 -6.35
N ARG A 119 8.60 -0.58 -7.23
CA ARG A 119 10.06 -0.65 -7.05
C ARG A 119 10.54 0.02 -5.76
N ILE A 120 10.05 1.23 -5.47
CA ILE A 120 10.40 1.96 -4.25
C ILE A 120 9.95 1.16 -3.02
N THR A 121 8.72 0.65 -3.02
CA THR A 121 8.16 -0.08 -1.87
C THR A 121 8.90 -1.38 -1.62
N GLN A 122 9.23 -2.13 -2.68
CA GLN A 122 10.05 -3.34 -2.57
C GLN A 122 11.44 -3.04 -2.01
N SER A 123 12.08 -1.93 -2.41
CA SER A 123 13.39 -1.53 -1.87
C SER A 123 13.37 -1.26 -0.36
N PHE A 124 12.23 -0.88 0.22
CA PHE A 124 12.08 -0.69 1.67
C PHE A 124 11.80 -1.99 2.43
N GLY A 125 11.23 -2.99 1.76
CA GLY A 125 10.98 -4.33 2.30
C GLY A 125 12.18 -5.28 2.21
N SER A 126 13.05 -5.10 1.21
CA SER A 126 14.20 -5.97 0.92
C SER A 126 15.48 -5.66 1.71
N LYS A 127 15.42 -4.84 2.77
CA LYS A 127 16.52 -4.81 3.75
C LYS A 127 16.49 -6.12 4.55
N GLU A 128 16.97 -7.19 3.91
CA GLU A 128 17.47 -8.39 4.57
C GLU A 128 18.51 -7.95 5.59
N TYR A 129 18.18 -8.07 6.86
CA TYR A 129 19.20 -8.17 7.89
C TYR A 129 19.87 -9.53 7.69
N LYS A 130 21.06 -9.51 7.08
CA LYS A 130 22.02 -10.61 7.20
C LYS A 130 22.48 -10.76 8.64
#